data_AF-A0A1C7HM06-F1
#
_entry.id   AF-A0A1C7HM06-F1
#
_cell.length_a   1.000
_cell.length_b   1.000
_cell.length_c   1.000
_cell.angle_alpha   90.00
_cell.angle_beta   90.00
_cell.angle_gamma   90.00
#
_symmetry.space_group_name_H-M   'P 1'
#
loop_
_entity.id
_entity.type
_entity.pdbx_description
1 polymer ?
#
loop_
_entity_poly.entity_id
_entity_poly.type
_entity_poly.pdbx_seq_one_letter_code
_entity_poly.pdbx_strand_id
1 'polypeptide(L)'
;MINVTNIERFATHDGPGIRTTLFLKGCPLFCPWCANPETQSVKSTMFHNAVRCVGCRLCERACQHQAITFAQGNFTYREDRCQRCGACERVCLQDAIAFQGKEMTLEVIMSELCRDRDYYENSGGGITFSGGEPFVQQEALWELLRACKQEGFHTAVETTGNYSSDLLIRMMPLIDLFLFDFKHPDDAILRTVTGADGALIKENLRYLLKVDPQKVIVRIPVIPGFNYEKDTLESALRYLKSIGVCEVNLLPYHTLGKVKYEKMGKPYTLSNKMLHKEDLMCYLEYARQLGMQANIGG
;
A
#
# COMPACT_ATOMS: atom_id res chain seq x y z
N MET A 1 0.46 -12.37 -16.28
CA MET A 1 -0.01 -10.97 -16.29
C MET A 1 0.03 -10.45 -14.87
N ILE A 2 0.55 -9.24 -14.67
CA ILE A 2 0.81 -8.61 -13.38
C ILE A 2 -0.21 -7.48 -13.21
N ASN A 3 -0.94 -7.45 -12.09
CA ASN A 3 -1.97 -6.45 -11.83
C ASN A 3 -1.40 -5.25 -11.08
N VAL A 4 -1.32 -4.10 -11.76
CA VAL A 4 -0.67 -2.87 -11.28
C VAL A 4 -1.69 -1.73 -11.25
N THR A 5 -1.73 -0.92 -10.18
CA THR A 5 -2.54 0.31 -10.17
C THR A 5 -1.77 1.52 -10.68
N ASN A 6 -0.49 1.61 -10.33
CA ASN A 6 0.35 2.75 -10.67
C ASN A 6 1.84 2.37 -10.77
N ILE A 7 2.58 3.12 -11.57
CA ILE A 7 4.05 3.17 -11.57
C ILE A 7 4.41 4.62 -11.28
N GLU A 8 4.83 4.89 -10.05
CA GLU A 8 5.21 6.24 -9.63
C GLU A 8 6.71 6.41 -9.80
N ARG A 9 7.10 7.34 -10.66
CA ARG A 9 8.50 7.68 -10.90
C ARG A 9 8.90 8.81 -9.97
N PHE A 10 10.17 8.86 -9.61
CA PHE A 10 10.75 9.92 -8.75
C PHE A 10 10.20 9.96 -7.33
N ALA A 11 9.78 8.82 -6.77
CA ALA A 11 9.35 8.72 -5.39
C ALA A 11 10.55 8.92 -4.45
N THR A 12 10.35 9.75 -3.41
CA THR A 12 11.36 10.08 -2.38
C THR A 12 10.97 9.64 -0.98
N HIS A 13 9.78 9.06 -0.81
CA HIS A 13 9.21 8.64 0.49
C HIS A 13 9.08 7.12 0.61
N ASP A 14 9.43 6.39 -0.44
CA ASP A 14 9.24 4.94 -0.55
C ASP A 14 10.59 4.20 -0.44
N GLY A 15 11.50 4.75 0.36
CA GLY A 15 12.85 4.25 0.62
C GLY A 15 13.94 5.27 0.31
N PRO A 16 15.22 4.91 0.52
CA PRO A 16 16.35 5.81 0.30
C PRO A 16 16.57 6.08 -1.19
N GLY A 17 17.08 7.29 -1.47
CA GLY A 17 17.36 7.78 -2.81
C GLY A 17 16.10 8.09 -3.63
N ILE A 18 16.28 8.31 -4.93
CA ILE A 18 15.18 8.45 -5.89
C ILE A 18 14.75 7.06 -6.32
N ARG A 19 13.45 6.77 -6.21
CA ARG A 19 12.92 5.46 -6.51
C ARG A 19 11.79 5.50 -7.52
N THR A 20 11.60 4.39 -8.21
CA THR A 20 10.35 4.14 -8.93
C THR A 20 9.55 3.09 -8.17
N THR A 21 8.34 3.46 -7.76
CA THR A 21 7.46 2.63 -6.96
C THR A 21 6.40 1.96 -7.83
N LEU A 22 6.41 0.64 -7.87
CA LEU A 22 5.41 -0.19 -8.54
C LEU A 22 4.30 -0.57 -7.55
N PHE A 23 3.08 -0.07 -7.77
CA PHE A 23 1.94 -0.35 -6.91
C PHE A 23 1.17 -1.58 -7.40
N LEU A 24 1.38 -2.72 -6.76
CA LEU A 24 0.70 -3.98 -7.02
C LEU A 24 -0.68 -4.05 -6.36
N LYS A 25 -1.62 -4.75 -7.01
CA LYS A 25 -2.94 -5.04 -6.45
C LYS A 25 -2.96 -6.28 -5.55
N GLY A 26 -3.98 -6.34 -4.69
CA GLY A 26 -4.17 -7.37 -3.67
C GLY A 26 -3.62 -6.90 -2.32
N CYS A 27 -4.42 -7.00 -1.26
CA CYS A 27 -3.97 -6.79 0.12
C CYS A 27 -4.81 -7.68 1.03
N PRO A 28 -4.22 -8.42 1.98
CA PRO A 28 -4.98 -9.22 2.93
C PRO A 28 -5.61 -8.37 4.05
N LEU A 29 -5.24 -7.08 4.15
CA LEU A 29 -5.73 -6.16 5.17
C LEU A 29 -6.82 -5.22 4.61
N PHE A 30 -7.72 -4.79 5.50
CA PHE A 30 -8.82 -3.87 5.23
C PHE A 30 -8.73 -2.61 6.09
N CYS A 31 -7.53 -2.03 6.25
CA CYS A 31 -7.29 -0.85 7.06
C CYS A 31 -8.29 0.29 6.74
N PRO A 32 -9.03 0.82 7.73
CA PRO A 32 -9.99 1.92 7.51
C PRO A 32 -9.36 3.22 6.99
N TRP A 33 -8.05 3.41 7.19
CA TRP A 33 -7.28 4.57 6.72
C TRP A 33 -6.52 4.32 5.41
N CYS A 34 -6.80 3.21 4.69
CA CYS A 34 -6.02 2.85 3.50
C CYS A 34 -5.96 4.00 2.48
N ALA A 35 -4.75 4.40 2.08
CA ALA A 35 -4.58 5.43 1.05
C ALA A 35 -4.97 4.93 -0.35
N ASN A 36 -4.96 3.61 -0.54
CA ASN A 36 -5.18 2.91 -1.81
C ASN A 36 -6.22 1.78 -1.65
N PRO A 37 -7.48 2.07 -1.23
CA PRO A 37 -8.49 1.02 -0.99
C PRO A 37 -8.79 0.15 -2.22
N GLU A 38 -8.50 0.63 -3.42
CA GLU A 38 -8.58 -0.12 -4.66
C GLU A 38 -7.59 -1.30 -4.73
N THR A 39 -6.51 -1.30 -3.94
CA THR A 39 -5.54 -2.40 -3.93
C THR A 39 -5.97 -3.54 -3.01
N GLN A 40 -7.03 -3.41 -2.22
CA GLN A 40 -7.54 -4.49 -1.35
C GLN A 40 -8.06 -5.70 -2.14
N SER A 41 -8.36 -5.54 -3.43
CA SER A 41 -8.63 -6.65 -4.34
C SER A 41 -7.51 -6.79 -5.36
N VAL A 42 -7.18 -8.03 -5.73
CA VAL A 42 -6.32 -8.30 -6.90
C VAL A 42 -7.02 -7.90 -8.20
N LYS A 43 -8.35 -8.04 -8.25
CA LYS A 43 -9.17 -7.70 -9.42
C LYS A 43 -9.27 -6.19 -9.59
N SER A 44 -9.42 -5.72 -10.83
CA SER A 44 -9.65 -4.31 -11.10
C SER A 44 -10.87 -3.77 -10.35
N THR A 45 -10.77 -2.53 -9.87
CA THR A 45 -11.79 -1.88 -9.03
C THR A 45 -12.39 -0.71 -9.79
N MET A 46 -13.71 -0.66 -9.92
CA MET A 46 -14.35 0.45 -10.62
C MET A 46 -14.43 1.68 -9.71
N PHE A 47 -13.96 2.83 -10.23
CA PHE A 47 -14.17 4.15 -9.66
C PHE A 47 -15.27 4.87 -10.43
N HIS A 48 -16.11 5.60 -9.70
CA HIS A 48 -17.10 6.52 -10.22
C HIS A 48 -16.91 7.92 -9.61
N ASN A 49 -16.47 8.88 -10.41
CA ASN A 49 -16.34 10.27 -10.01
C ASN A 49 -17.67 11.01 -10.23
N ALA A 50 -18.44 11.18 -9.16
CA ALA A 50 -19.74 11.85 -9.20
C ALA A 50 -19.67 13.30 -9.72
N VAL A 51 -18.56 14.01 -9.46
CA VAL A 51 -18.37 15.41 -9.91
C VAL A 51 -18.25 15.51 -11.43
N ARG A 52 -17.66 14.49 -12.08
CA ARG A 52 -17.53 14.45 -13.55
C ARG A 52 -18.75 13.83 -14.24
N CYS A 53 -19.60 13.12 -13.50
CA CYS A 53 -20.70 12.38 -14.09
C CYS A 53 -21.85 13.32 -14.49
N VAL A 54 -22.16 13.37 -15.79
CA VAL A 54 -23.28 14.16 -16.33
C VAL A 54 -24.61 13.38 -16.35
N GLY A 55 -24.67 12.20 -15.74
CA GLY A 55 -25.91 11.41 -15.65
C GLY A 55 -26.47 10.93 -16.99
N CYS A 56 -25.64 10.78 -18.04
CA CYS A 56 -26.11 10.39 -19.39
C CYS A 56 -26.59 8.92 -19.52
N ARG A 57 -26.32 8.08 -18.50
CA ARG A 57 -26.73 6.66 -18.42
C ARG A 57 -26.19 5.73 -19.51
N LEU A 58 -25.22 6.17 -20.32
CA LEU A 58 -24.58 5.31 -21.33
C LEU A 58 -23.92 4.07 -20.68
N CYS A 59 -23.31 4.25 -19.51
CA CYS A 59 -22.69 3.16 -18.76
C CYS A 59 -23.68 2.10 -18.25
N GLU A 60 -24.90 2.49 -17.88
CA GLU A 60 -25.98 1.58 -17.50
C GLU A 60 -26.42 0.75 -18.73
N ARG A 61 -26.62 1.41 -19.88
CA ARG A 61 -27.01 0.74 -21.14
C ARG A 61 -25.93 -0.22 -21.66
N ALA A 62 -24.65 0.14 -21.48
CA ALA A 62 -23.53 -0.70 -21.89
C ALA A 62 -23.29 -1.90 -20.97
N CYS A 63 -23.86 -1.91 -19.75
CA CYS A 63 -23.62 -2.95 -18.76
C CYS A 63 -24.54 -4.16 -18.97
N GLN A 64 -24.07 -5.15 -19.73
CA GLN A 64 -24.82 -6.40 -20.00
C GLN A 64 -25.23 -7.17 -18.73
N HIS A 65 -24.50 -6.99 -17.63
CA HIS A 65 -24.74 -7.68 -16.36
C HIS A 65 -25.53 -6.85 -15.34
N GLN A 66 -26.02 -5.67 -15.74
CA GLN A 66 -26.81 -4.78 -14.87
C GLN A 66 -26.12 -4.47 -13.53
N ALA A 67 -24.79 -4.35 -13.57
CA ALA A 67 -23.97 -3.98 -12.41
C ALA A 67 -24.00 -2.47 -12.13
N ILE A 68 -24.43 -1.66 -13.10
CA ILE A 68 -24.62 -0.22 -12.97
C ILE A 68 -26.08 0.09 -13.20
N THR A 69 -26.70 0.87 -12.31
CA THR A 69 -28.06 1.39 -12.50
C THR A 69 -28.16 2.85 -12.04
N PHE A 70 -29.18 3.56 -12.53
CA PHE A 70 -29.54 4.90 -12.06
C PHE A 70 -30.90 4.87 -11.35
N ALA A 71 -30.89 4.64 -10.04
CA ALA A 71 -32.09 4.62 -9.22
C ALA A 71 -32.39 6.04 -8.69
N GLN A 72 -33.59 6.57 -8.98
CA GLN A 72 -33.98 7.94 -8.59
C GLN A 72 -32.97 9.02 -9.03
N GLY A 73 -32.32 8.80 -10.18
CA GLY A 73 -31.29 9.70 -10.71
C GLY A 73 -29.88 9.50 -10.14
N ASN A 74 -29.73 8.66 -9.10
CA ASN A 74 -28.44 8.38 -8.47
C ASN A 74 -27.75 7.17 -9.10
N PHE A 75 -26.47 7.31 -9.41
CA PHE A 75 -25.62 6.19 -9.84
C PHE A 75 -25.47 5.17 -8.72
N THR A 76 -25.71 3.89 -9.02
CA THR A 76 -25.41 2.78 -8.12
C THR A 76 -24.59 1.71 -8.83
N TYR A 77 -23.74 1.03 -8.07
CA TYR A 77 -22.85 -0.01 -8.57
C TYR A 77 -22.89 -1.25 -7.69
N ARG A 78 -22.97 -2.41 -8.34
CA ARG A 78 -23.04 -3.74 -7.72
C ARG A 78 -21.83 -4.56 -8.15
N GLU A 79 -20.80 -4.56 -7.31
CA GLU A 79 -19.54 -5.26 -7.58
C GLU A 79 -19.73 -6.76 -7.80
N ASP A 80 -20.69 -7.37 -7.08
CA ASP A 80 -21.06 -8.78 -7.20
C ASP A 80 -21.61 -9.18 -8.58
N ARG A 81 -22.10 -8.21 -9.35
CA ARG A 81 -22.60 -8.42 -10.72
C ARG A 81 -21.60 -7.99 -11.80
N CYS A 82 -20.52 -7.30 -11.43
CA CYS A 82 -19.60 -6.73 -12.39
C CYS A 82 -18.56 -7.75 -12.87
N GLN A 83 -18.56 -8.04 -14.17
CA GLN A 83 -17.51 -8.83 -14.82
C GLN A 83 -16.24 -8.04 -15.16
N ARG A 84 -16.19 -6.73 -14.87
CA ARG A 84 -15.01 -5.87 -15.12
C ARG A 84 -14.57 -5.82 -16.59
N CYS A 85 -15.53 -5.90 -17.52
CA CYS A 85 -15.26 -5.90 -18.97
C CYS A 85 -14.88 -4.52 -19.57
N GLY A 86 -14.89 -3.46 -18.75
CA GLY A 86 -14.55 -2.10 -19.17
C GLY A 86 -15.56 -1.43 -20.12
N ALA A 87 -16.69 -2.06 -20.45
CA ALA A 87 -17.66 -1.50 -21.40
C ALA A 87 -18.21 -0.15 -20.95
N CYS A 88 -18.48 0.01 -19.65
CA CYS A 88 -18.96 1.26 -19.07
C CYS A 88 -17.90 2.38 -19.04
N GLU A 89 -16.62 2.04 -18.89
CA GLU A 89 -15.50 2.99 -18.97
C GLU A 89 -15.35 3.52 -20.40
N ARG A 90 -15.36 2.63 -21.42
CA ARG A 90 -15.21 3.02 -22.83
C ARG A 90 -16.29 3.96 -23.37
N VAL A 91 -17.50 3.92 -22.81
CA VAL A 91 -18.62 4.79 -23.23
C VAL A 91 -18.79 6.02 -22.34
N CYS A 92 -17.92 6.21 -21.34
CA CYS A 92 -18.04 7.32 -20.40
C CYS A 92 -17.56 8.63 -21.02
N LEU A 93 -18.47 9.56 -21.30
CA LEU A 93 -18.17 10.82 -22.01
C LEU A 93 -17.23 11.78 -21.27
N GLN A 94 -17.06 11.60 -19.95
CA GLN A 94 -16.36 12.56 -19.07
C GLN A 94 -15.29 11.87 -18.21
N ASP A 95 -14.92 10.64 -18.55
CA ASP A 95 -13.99 9.81 -17.76
C ASP A 95 -14.39 9.76 -16.27
N ALA A 96 -15.70 9.73 -16.03
CA ALA A 96 -16.27 9.61 -14.69
C ALA A 96 -16.19 8.17 -14.19
N ILE A 97 -16.14 7.18 -15.08
CA ILE A 97 -15.93 5.77 -14.72
C ILE A 97 -14.51 5.38 -15.14
N ALA A 98 -13.76 4.77 -14.22
CA ALA A 98 -12.43 4.24 -14.50
C ALA A 98 -12.18 2.93 -13.76
N PHE A 99 -11.57 1.93 -14.41
CA PHE A 99 -11.13 0.71 -13.73
C PHE A 99 -9.69 0.86 -13.24
N GLN A 100 -9.52 0.75 -11.91
CA GLN A 100 -8.23 0.80 -11.24
C GLN A 100 -7.61 -0.59 -11.20
N GLY A 101 -6.45 -0.72 -11.81
CA GLY A 101 -5.78 -1.99 -12.02
C GLY A 101 -5.69 -2.34 -13.49
N LYS A 102 -4.46 -2.42 -14.00
CA LYS A 102 -4.15 -2.82 -15.36
C LYS A 102 -3.31 -4.07 -15.31
N GLU A 103 -3.64 -5.00 -16.19
CA GLU A 103 -2.79 -6.16 -16.44
C GLU A 103 -1.64 -5.73 -17.34
N MET A 104 -0.42 -5.92 -16.86
CA MET A 104 0.82 -5.61 -17.57
C MET A 104 1.68 -6.86 -17.65
N THR A 105 2.52 -6.95 -18.68
CA THR A 105 3.53 -8.02 -18.75
C THR A 105 4.80 -7.60 -18.02
N LEU A 106 5.65 -8.57 -17.69
CA LEU A 106 6.94 -8.32 -17.07
C LEU A 106 7.80 -7.39 -17.92
N GLU A 107 7.81 -7.58 -19.25
CA GLU A 107 8.61 -6.81 -20.19
C GLU A 107 8.19 -5.34 -20.21
N VAL A 108 6.88 -5.07 -20.21
CA VAL A 108 6.37 -3.69 -20.17
C VAL A 108 6.74 -3.01 -18.85
N ILE A 109 6.58 -3.71 -17.72
CA ILE A 109 6.94 -3.15 -16.40
C ILE A 109 8.44 -2.88 -16.34
N MET A 110 9.29 -3.86 -16.68
CA MET A 110 10.75 -3.69 -16.65
C MET A 110 11.20 -2.57 -17.60
N SER A 111 10.57 -2.44 -18.77
CA SER A 111 10.85 -1.32 -19.68
C SER A 111 10.56 0.03 -19.06
N GLU A 112 9.52 0.18 -18.23
CA GLU A 112 9.25 1.42 -17.50
C GLU A 112 10.26 1.62 -16.35
N LEU A 113 10.53 0.58 -15.57
CA LEU A 113 11.45 0.65 -14.43
C LEU A 113 12.89 1.00 -14.86
N CYS A 114 13.35 0.51 -16.02
CA CYS A 114 14.69 0.81 -16.54
C CYS A 114 14.86 2.26 -17.02
N ARG A 115 13.79 3.01 -17.27
CA ARG A 115 13.89 4.40 -17.77
C ARG A 115 14.51 5.36 -16.79
N ASP A 116 14.49 5.04 -15.50
CA ASP A 116 15.01 5.90 -14.44
C ASP A 116 16.35 5.43 -13.85
N ARG A 117 17.05 4.52 -14.55
CA ARG A 117 18.35 3.95 -14.11
C ARG A 117 19.33 5.01 -13.63
N ASP A 118 19.56 6.06 -14.43
CA ASP A 118 20.51 7.13 -14.10
C ASP A 118 20.15 7.83 -12.78
N TYR A 119 18.86 7.96 -12.47
CA TYR A 119 18.42 8.57 -11.21
C TYR A 119 18.68 7.65 -10.03
N TYR A 120 18.47 6.35 -10.19
CA TYR A 120 18.78 5.37 -9.14
C TYR A 120 20.29 5.39 -8.82
N GLU A 121 21.12 5.34 -9.85
CA GLU A 121 22.59 5.29 -9.72
C GLU A 121 23.15 6.57 -9.07
N ASN A 122 22.63 7.74 -9.45
CA ASN A 122 23.09 9.02 -8.90
C ASN A 122 22.64 9.28 -7.46
N SER A 123 21.53 8.68 -7.03
CA SER A 123 20.92 8.95 -5.71
C SER A 123 21.12 7.82 -4.69
N GLY A 124 21.67 6.68 -5.10
CA GLY A 124 21.65 5.45 -4.28
C GLY A 124 20.25 4.85 -4.12
N GLY A 125 19.34 5.17 -5.05
CA GLY A 125 17.94 4.76 -5.03
C GLY A 125 17.68 3.41 -5.68
N GLY A 126 16.54 3.26 -6.37
CA GLY A 126 16.19 2.00 -7.03
C GLY A 126 14.70 1.79 -7.21
N ILE A 127 14.23 0.56 -7.05
CA ILE A 127 12.83 0.18 -7.29
C ILE A 127 12.17 -0.20 -5.97
N THR A 128 10.94 0.25 -5.75
CA THR A 128 10.12 -0.18 -4.62
C THR A 128 8.88 -0.91 -5.10
N PHE A 129 8.59 -2.07 -4.52
CA PHE A 129 7.32 -2.77 -4.73
C PHE A 129 6.38 -2.43 -3.57
N SER A 130 5.25 -1.79 -3.88
CA SER A 130 4.23 -1.34 -2.92
C SER A 130 2.83 -1.62 -3.48
N GLY A 131 1.81 -0.82 -3.14
CA GLY A 131 0.43 -0.99 -3.58
C GLY A 131 -0.50 -1.42 -2.46
N GLY A 132 -0.90 -2.68 -2.52
CA GLY A 132 -1.52 -3.38 -1.41
C GLY A 132 -0.45 -4.12 -0.61
N GLU A 133 -0.41 -5.43 -0.77
CA GLU A 133 0.63 -6.32 -0.26
C GLU A 133 1.28 -7.02 -1.45
N PRO A 134 2.51 -6.66 -1.83
CA PRO A 134 3.23 -7.27 -2.96
C PRO A 134 3.23 -8.80 -2.91
N PHE A 135 3.33 -9.39 -1.72
CA PHE A 135 3.33 -10.85 -1.52
C PHE A 135 2.01 -11.54 -1.87
N VAL A 136 0.92 -10.81 -2.16
CA VAL A 136 -0.33 -11.41 -2.68
C VAL A 136 -0.17 -11.87 -4.12
N GLN A 137 0.64 -11.18 -4.94
CA GLN A 137 0.94 -11.59 -6.32
C GLN A 137 2.30 -12.28 -6.37
N GLN A 138 2.38 -13.46 -5.73
CA GLN A 138 3.64 -14.16 -5.41
C GLN A 138 4.51 -14.44 -6.62
N GLU A 139 3.93 -14.99 -7.68
CA GLU A 139 4.64 -15.33 -8.92
C GLU A 139 5.15 -14.07 -9.62
N ALA A 140 4.30 -13.03 -9.70
CA ALA A 140 4.66 -11.76 -10.29
C ALA A 140 5.79 -11.07 -9.53
N LEU A 141 5.71 -11.01 -8.19
CA LEU A 141 6.73 -10.40 -7.35
C LEU A 141 8.07 -11.14 -7.50
N TRP A 142 8.04 -12.47 -7.53
CA TRP A 142 9.24 -13.29 -7.77
C TRP A 142 9.91 -12.96 -9.11
N GLU A 143 9.14 -12.92 -10.19
CA GLU A 143 9.64 -12.59 -11.53
C GLU A 143 10.22 -11.18 -11.60
N LEU A 144 9.50 -10.20 -11.03
CA LEU A 144 9.93 -8.80 -10.98
C LEU A 144 11.23 -8.62 -10.18
N LEU A 145 11.32 -9.22 -8.99
CA LEU A 145 12.52 -9.16 -8.15
C LEU A 145 13.72 -9.77 -8.88
N ARG A 146 13.55 -10.94 -9.52
CA ARG A 146 14.63 -11.57 -10.29
C ARG A 146 15.08 -10.72 -11.46
N ALA A 147 14.15 -10.17 -12.23
CA ALA A 147 14.47 -9.29 -13.35
C ALA A 147 15.20 -8.02 -12.88
N CYS A 148 14.76 -7.40 -11.79
CA CYS A 148 15.44 -6.25 -11.20
C CYS A 148 16.86 -6.58 -10.74
N LYS A 149 17.07 -7.76 -10.14
CA LYS A 149 18.40 -8.22 -9.72
C LYS A 149 19.34 -8.51 -10.89
N GLN A 150 18.83 -9.05 -11.99
CA GLN A 150 19.61 -9.26 -13.20
C GLN A 150 20.09 -7.94 -13.80
N GLU A 151 19.28 -6.88 -13.69
CA GLU A 151 19.61 -5.52 -14.10
C GLU A 151 20.49 -4.75 -13.09
N GLY A 152 20.82 -5.37 -11.94
CA GLY A 152 21.64 -4.77 -10.89
C GLY A 152 20.93 -3.72 -10.03
N PHE A 153 19.59 -3.65 -10.06
CA PHE A 153 18.84 -2.67 -9.28
C PHE A 153 18.75 -3.03 -7.78
N HIS A 154 18.81 -1.99 -6.95
CA HIS A 154 18.42 -2.08 -5.55
C HIS A 154 16.90 -2.20 -5.43
N THR A 155 16.44 -3.23 -4.72
CA THR A 155 15.02 -3.56 -4.55
C THR A 155 14.57 -3.32 -3.11
N ALA A 156 13.52 -2.52 -2.96
CA ALA A 156 12.80 -2.36 -1.71
C ALA A 156 11.39 -2.95 -1.82
N VAL A 157 10.85 -3.46 -0.72
CA VAL A 157 9.47 -3.95 -0.65
C VAL A 157 8.76 -3.29 0.54
N GLU A 158 7.68 -2.57 0.24
CA GLU A 158 6.72 -2.12 1.24
C GLU A 158 5.73 -3.24 1.55
N THR A 159 5.58 -3.56 2.82
CA THR A 159 4.87 -4.77 3.20
C THR A 159 4.14 -4.64 4.53
N THR A 160 3.00 -5.32 4.65
CA THR A 160 2.23 -5.45 5.88
C THR A 160 2.75 -6.55 6.79
N GLY A 161 3.61 -7.44 6.29
CA GLY A 161 4.07 -8.62 7.02
C GLY A 161 3.08 -9.79 7.03
N ASN A 162 1.89 -9.64 6.45
CA ASN A 162 0.79 -10.61 6.60
C ASN A 162 0.72 -11.64 5.47
N TYR A 163 1.76 -12.45 5.34
CA TYR A 163 1.93 -13.52 4.35
C TYR A 163 2.75 -14.67 4.96
N SER A 164 2.76 -15.84 4.32
CA SER A 164 3.46 -17.00 4.90
C SER A 164 4.98 -16.78 5.01
N SER A 165 5.56 -17.27 6.10
CA SER A 165 7.00 -17.23 6.35
C SER A 165 7.80 -17.92 5.24
N ASP A 166 7.23 -18.94 4.57
CA ASP A 166 7.87 -19.61 3.43
C ASP A 166 8.11 -18.67 2.24
N LEU A 167 7.15 -17.78 1.96
CA LEU A 167 7.30 -16.77 0.90
C LEU A 167 8.37 -15.75 1.27
N LEU A 168 8.38 -15.31 2.54
CA LEU A 168 9.42 -14.43 3.05
C LEU A 168 10.81 -15.03 2.84
N ILE A 169 11.02 -16.24 3.36
CA ILE A 169 12.30 -16.96 3.30
C ILE A 169 12.76 -17.13 1.85
N ARG A 170 11.83 -17.47 0.95
CA ARG A 170 12.12 -17.66 -0.47
C ARG A 170 12.55 -16.37 -1.15
N MET A 171 11.85 -15.25 -0.91
CA MET A 171 12.04 -14.00 -1.66
C MET A 171 13.06 -13.04 -1.06
N MET A 172 13.31 -13.12 0.26
CA MET A 172 14.23 -12.24 0.99
C MET A 172 15.62 -12.10 0.35
N PRO A 173 16.26 -13.14 -0.22
CA PRO A 173 17.56 -12.98 -0.88
C PRO A 173 17.55 -12.01 -2.07
N LEU A 174 16.38 -11.73 -2.65
CA LEU A 174 16.20 -10.80 -3.77
C LEU A 174 15.72 -9.41 -3.31
N ILE A 175 15.61 -9.17 -2.01
CA ILE A 175 15.13 -7.92 -1.42
C ILE A 175 16.28 -7.31 -0.60
N ASP A 176 16.64 -6.07 -0.93
CA ASP A 176 17.70 -5.35 -0.20
C ASP A 176 17.15 -4.60 1.00
N LEU A 177 15.91 -4.12 0.90
CA LEU A 177 15.27 -3.33 1.94
C LEU A 177 13.79 -3.68 2.12
N PHE A 178 13.38 -3.86 3.36
CA PHE A 178 11.99 -3.97 3.78
C PHE A 178 11.55 -2.66 4.43
N LEU A 179 10.49 -2.10 3.88
CA LEU A 179 9.71 -1.02 4.48
C LEU A 179 8.50 -1.68 5.15
N PHE A 180 8.67 -2.08 6.40
CA PHE A 180 7.78 -3.01 7.08
C PHE A 180 6.76 -2.27 7.94
N ASP A 181 5.48 -2.37 7.60
CA ASP A 181 4.41 -1.71 8.35
C ASP A 181 4.11 -2.43 9.68
N PHE A 182 4.31 -1.73 10.79
CA PHE A 182 3.85 -2.16 12.11
C PHE A 182 2.69 -1.27 12.57
N LYS A 183 1.47 -1.81 12.53
CA LYS A 183 0.26 -1.00 12.70
C LYS A 183 -0.22 -0.93 14.14
N HIS A 184 -0.09 -2.00 14.93
CA HIS A 184 -0.60 -2.02 16.30
C HIS A 184 0.10 -3.12 17.14
N PRO A 185 0.42 -2.87 18.42
CA PRO A 185 1.06 -3.87 19.29
C PRO A 185 0.11 -4.96 19.80
N ASP A 186 -1.18 -4.65 19.96
CA ASP A 186 -2.22 -5.61 20.34
C ASP A 186 -2.78 -6.36 19.11
N ASP A 187 -2.69 -7.69 19.13
CA ASP A 187 -3.10 -8.56 18.02
C ASP A 187 -4.62 -8.65 17.86
N ALA A 188 -5.39 -8.56 18.94
CA ALA A 188 -6.84 -8.60 18.89
C ALA A 188 -7.39 -7.32 18.25
N ILE A 189 -6.87 -6.15 18.65
CA ILE A 189 -7.23 -4.87 18.03
C ILE A 189 -6.84 -4.86 16.55
N LEU A 190 -5.62 -5.30 16.24
CA LEU A 190 -5.14 -5.35 14.86
C LEU A 190 -6.03 -6.24 13.98
N ARG A 191 -6.40 -7.43 14.46
CA ARG A 191 -7.29 -8.36 13.77
C ARG A 191 -8.70 -7.79 13.59
N THR A 192 -9.29 -7.23 14.64
CA THR A 192 -10.65 -6.68 14.59
C THR A 192 -10.74 -5.49 13.62
N VAL A 193 -9.74 -4.60 13.60
CA VAL A 193 -9.80 -3.37 12.81
C VAL A 193 -9.36 -3.58 11.36
N THR A 194 -8.37 -4.45 11.12
CA THR A 194 -7.74 -4.58 9.79
C THR A 194 -7.89 -5.95 9.16
N GLY A 195 -8.29 -6.98 9.92
CA GLY A 195 -8.32 -8.37 9.46
C GLY A 195 -6.96 -9.08 9.49
N ALA A 196 -5.89 -8.40 9.91
CA ALA A 196 -4.54 -8.97 9.98
C ALA A 196 -4.39 -10.07 11.05
N ASP A 197 -3.45 -10.97 10.79
CA ASP A 197 -2.88 -11.90 11.75
C ASP A 197 -1.62 -11.26 12.38
N GLY A 198 -1.79 -10.63 13.53
CA GLY A 198 -0.69 -9.94 14.22
C GLY A 198 0.42 -10.89 14.69
N ALA A 199 0.11 -12.15 14.98
CA ALA A 199 1.12 -13.13 15.39
C ALA A 199 2.06 -13.45 14.22
N LEU A 200 1.50 -13.70 13.04
CA LEU A 200 2.26 -13.94 11.81
C LEU A 200 3.11 -12.73 11.41
N ILE A 201 2.55 -11.52 11.46
CA ILE A 201 3.29 -10.28 11.17
C ILE A 201 4.52 -10.15 12.08
N LYS A 202 4.32 -10.37 13.38
CA LYS A 202 5.40 -10.31 14.38
C LYS A 202 6.42 -11.43 14.21
N GLU A 203 6.00 -12.61 13.77
CA GLU A 203 6.91 -13.72 13.42
C GLU A 203 7.83 -13.34 12.26
N ASN A 204 7.24 -12.87 11.16
CA ASN A 204 7.96 -12.43 9.97
C ASN A 204 8.93 -11.28 10.28
N LEU A 205 8.51 -10.29 11.05
CA LEU A 205 9.37 -9.18 11.47
C LEU A 205 10.56 -9.69 12.30
N ARG A 206 10.33 -10.57 13.29
CA ARG A 206 11.42 -11.15 14.09
C ARG A 206 12.37 -11.98 13.25
N TYR A 207 11.86 -12.72 12.25
CA TYR A 207 12.71 -13.46 11.32
C TYR A 207 13.63 -12.52 10.54
N LEU A 208 13.10 -11.45 9.96
CA LEU A 208 13.89 -10.44 9.24
C LEU A 208 14.97 -9.82 10.13
N LEU A 209 14.60 -9.37 11.33
CA LEU A 209 15.53 -8.75 12.28
C LEU A 209 16.62 -9.73 12.75
N LYS A 210 16.32 -11.03 12.83
CA LYS A 210 17.30 -12.06 13.16
C LYS A 210 18.31 -12.29 12.03
N VAL A 211 17.85 -12.23 10.77
CA VAL A 211 18.72 -12.44 9.60
C VAL A 211 19.59 -11.21 9.35
N ASP A 212 18.96 -10.05 9.20
CA ASP A 212 19.64 -8.79 8.94
C ASP A 212 18.75 -7.61 9.36
N PRO A 213 18.97 -7.04 10.56
CA PRO A 213 18.16 -5.93 11.05
C PRO A 213 18.40 -4.63 10.28
N GLN A 214 19.51 -4.50 9.53
CA GLN A 214 19.79 -3.30 8.74
C GLN A 214 18.94 -3.25 7.46
N LYS A 215 18.39 -4.39 7.03
CA LYS A 215 17.46 -4.45 5.90
C LYS A 215 16.04 -4.05 6.26
N VAL A 216 15.76 -3.61 7.49
CA VAL A 216 14.39 -3.35 7.93
C VAL A 216 14.25 -1.93 8.46
N ILE A 217 13.41 -1.15 7.80
CA ILE A 217 12.87 0.10 8.34
C ILE A 217 11.42 -0.17 8.71
N VAL A 218 11.09 -0.08 10.00
CA VAL A 218 9.71 -0.25 10.45
C VAL A 218 8.95 1.05 10.25
N ARG A 219 7.76 0.98 9.66
CA ARG A 219 6.88 2.14 9.43
C ARG A 219 5.64 2.02 10.30
N ILE A 220 5.29 3.08 11.02
CA ILE A 220 4.08 3.12 11.86
C ILE A 220 3.16 4.20 11.31
N PRO A 221 2.09 3.84 10.57
CA PRO A 221 0.98 4.74 10.34
C PRO A 221 0.34 5.12 11.68
N VAL A 222 0.44 6.39 12.08
CA VAL A 222 -0.06 6.89 13.36
C VAL A 222 -1.47 7.45 13.16
N ILE A 223 -2.47 6.75 13.68
CA ILE A 223 -3.89 6.93 13.41
C ILE A 223 -4.64 7.25 14.73
N PRO A 224 -5.29 8.43 14.83
CA PRO A 224 -6.12 8.78 15.98
C PRO A 224 -7.25 7.76 16.24
N GLY A 225 -7.45 7.35 17.50
CA GLY A 225 -8.46 6.36 17.89
C GLY A 225 -8.07 4.91 17.58
N PHE A 226 -6.81 4.67 17.20
CA PHE A 226 -6.29 3.34 16.93
C PHE A 226 -4.94 3.12 17.60
N ASN A 227 -3.92 3.91 17.27
CA ASN A 227 -2.58 3.74 17.83
C ASN A 227 -1.85 5.05 18.14
N TYR A 228 -2.54 6.20 18.12
CA TYR A 228 -1.94 7.51 18.39
C TYR A 228 -1.88 7.85 19.88
N GLU A 229 -2.72 7.19 20.68
CA GLU A 229 -2.76 7.36 22.12
C GLU A 229 -1.41 7.00 22.73
N LYS A 230 -0.97 7.82 23.68
CA LYS A 230 0.40 7.79 24.22
C LYS A 230 0.84 6.39 24.64
N ASP A 231 0.05 5.73 25.47
CA ASP A 231 0.39 4.41 26.00
C ASP A 231 0.51 3.37 24.89
N THR A 232 -0.35 3.43 23.87
CA THR A 232 -0.33 2.52 22.72
C THR A 232 0.89 2.73 21.84
N LEU A 233 1.18 3.97 21.45
CA LEU A 233 2.30 4.27 20.55
C LEU A 233 3.65 4.03 21.25
N GLU A 234 3.79 4.45 22.50
CA GLU A 234 5.01 4.16 23.27
C GLU A 234 5.18 2.66 23.51
N SER A 235 4.09 1.91 23.76
CA SER A 235 4.14 0.45 23.89
C SER A 235 4.60 -0.22 22.59
N ALA A 236 4.11 0.25 21.43
CA ALA A 236 4.59 -0.19 20.13
C ALA A 236 6.10 0.05 19.96
N LEU A 237 6.58 1.26 20.28
CA LEU A 237 8.01 1.60 20.18
C LEU A 237 8.88 0.77 21.13
N ARG A 238 8.44 0.55 22.38
CA ARG A 238 9.13 -0.34 23.33
C ARG A 238 9.20 -1.77 22.84
N TYR A 239 8.11 -2.28 22.27
CA TYR A 239 8.05 -3.61 21.68
C TYR A 239 9.02 -3.74 20.49
N LEU A 240 9.00 -2.79 19.55
CA LEU A 240 9.89 -2.80 18.40
C LEU A 240 11.36 -2.76 18.82
N LYS A 241 11.69 -1.92 19.81
CA LYS A 241 13.04 -1.89 20.37
C LYS A 241 13.43 -3.24 20.98
N SER A 242 12.53 -3.88 21.73
CA SER A 242 12.85 -5.13 22.44
C SER A 242 13.09 -6.32 21.50
N ILE A 243 12.57 -6.27 20.28
CA ILE A 243 12.82 -7.30 19.25
C ILE A 243 13.97 -6.94 18.30
N GLY A 244 14.67 -5.83 18.52
CA GLY A 244 15.89 -5.48 17.80
C GLY A 244 15.71 -4.55 16.60
N VAL A 245 14.59 -3.83 16.48
CA VAL A 245 14.41 -2.83 15.41
C VAL A 245 15.45 -1.71 15.56
N CYS A 246 16.13 -1.37 14.46
CA CYS A 246 17.14 -0.32 14.40
C CYS A 246 16.56 1.04 13.99
N GLU A 247 15.61 1.06 13.04
CA GLU A 247 15.04 2.28 12.47
C GLU A 247 13.51 2.23 12.43
N VAL A 248 12.89 3.35 12.79
CA VAL A 248 11.43 3.53 12.74
C VAL A 248 11.01 4.85 12.11
N ASN A 249 10.06 4.79 11.17
CA ASN A 249 9.44 5.95 10.55
C ASN A 249 8.00 6.09 11.03
N LEU A 250 7.71 7.20 11.72
CA LEU A 250 6.36 7.54 12.14
C LEU A 250 5.65 8.27 10.99
N LEU A 251 4.53 7.74 10.51
CA LEU A 251 3.80 8.29 9.39
C LEU A 251 2.54 9.00 9.89
N PRO A 252 2.47 10.35 9.83
CA PRO A 252 1.29 11.09 10.25
C PRO A 252 0.07 10.70 9.43
N TYR A 253 -1.07 10.50 10.10
CA TYR A 253 -2.35 10.27 9.43
C TYR A 253 -2.72 11.40 8.46
N HIS A 254 -3.08 11.03 7.24
CA HIS A 254 -3.60 11.91 6.22
C HIS A 254 -4.90 11.37 5.61
N THR A 255 -5.72 12.23 5.03
CA THR A 255 -7.00 11.84 4.39
C THR A 255 -6.92 11.63 2.87
N LEU A 256 -5.70 11.46 2.30
CA LEU A 256 -5.49 11.30 0.86
C LEU A 256 -6.32 10.17 0.21
N GLY A 257 -6.60 9.10 0.97
CA GLY A 257 -7.43 7.99 0.49
C GLY A 257 -8.93 8.30 0.39
N LYS A 258 -9.44 9.34 1.07
CA LYS A 258 -10.88 9.63 1.22
C LYS A 258 -11.60 9.73 -0.13
N VAL A 259 -11.01 10.45 -1.08
CA VAL A 259 -11.57 10.62 -2.43
C VAL A 259 -11.68 9.27 -3.18
N LYS A 260 -10.80 8.31 -2.89
CA LYS A 260 -10.86 6.98 -3.50
C LYS A 260 -12.00 6.14 -2.91
N TYR A 261 -12.23 6.21 -1.60
CA TYR A 261 -13.41 5.58 -0.97
C TYR A 261 -14.72 6.12 -1.57
N GLU A 262 -14.84 7.44 -1.69
CA GLU A 262 -16.00 8.10 -2.31
C GLU A 262 -16.23 7.61 -3.74
N LYS A 263 -15.16 7.55 -4.55
CA LYS A 263 -15.23 7.01 -5.92
C LYS A 263 -15.61 5.53 -5.99
N MET A 264 -15.30 4.75 -4.95
CA MET A 264 -15.72 3.36 -4.84
C MET A 264 -17.14 3.19 -4.31
N GLY A 265 -17.84 4.29 -3.98
CA GLY A 265 -19.15 4.25 -3.32
C GLY A 265 -19.07 3.68 -1.90
N LYS A 266 -17.91 3.76 -1.24
CA LYS A 266 -17.70 3.29 0.12
C LYS A 266 -17.65 4.48 1.09
N PRO A 267 -18.23 4.37 2.29
CA PRO A 267 -18.09 5.41 3.30
C PRO A 267 -16.65 5.47 3.82
N TYR A 268 -16.16 6.67 4.06
CA TYR A 268 -14.91 6.91 4.80
C TYR A 268 -15.27 7.32 6.23
N THR A 269 -14.95 6.47 7.21
CA THR A 269 -15.46 6.58 8.59
C THR A 269 -14.47 7.22 9.57
N LEU A 270 -13.25 7.52 9.14
CA LEU A 270 -12.23 8.10 10.00
C LEU A 270 -12.30 9.63 10.08
N SER A 271 -11.58 10.19 11.06
CA SER A 271 -11.46 11.62 11.30
C SER A 271 -11.02 12.38 10.04
N ASN A 272 -11.59 13.58 9.83
CA ASN A 272 -11.10 14.48 8.79
C ASN A 272 -9.86 15.29 9.23
N LYS A 273 -9.48 15.23 10.52
CA LYS A 273 -8.32 15.93 11.05
C LYS A 273 -7.06 15.11 10.78
N MET A 274 -6.19 15.63 9.91
CA MET A 274 -4.86 15.08 9.67
C MET A 274 -3.94 15.34 10.87
N LEU A 275 -2.91 14.50 11.02
CA LEU A 275 -1.80 14.78 11.90
C LEU A 275 -0.68 15.46 11.11
N HIS A 276 0.04 16.36 11.76
CA HIS A 276 1.22 17.02 11.24
C HIS A 276 2.48 16.47 11.89
N LYS A 277 3.65 16.90 11.41
CA LYS A 277 4.93 16.39 11.96
C LYS A 277 5.08 16.77 13.43
N GLU A 278 4.63 17.96 13.78
CA GLU A 278 4.69 18.53 15.12
C GLU A 278 3.93 17.68 16.14
N ASP A 279 2.83 17.04 15.72
CA ASP A 279 2.02 16.15 16.56
C ASP A 279 2.78 14.88 17.00
N LEU A 280 3.80 14.47 16.24
CA LEU A 280 4.56 13.25 16.49
C LEU A 280 5.94 13.48 17.11
N MET A 281 6.33 14.72 17.37
CA MET A 281 7.67 15.07 17.85
C MET A 281 8.03 14.40 19.18
N CYS A 282 7.08 14.31 20.13
CA CYS A 282 7.34 13.64 21.40
C CYS A 282 7.61 12.14 21.23
N TYR A 283 6.94 11.48 20.29
CA TYR A 283 7.16 10.05 20.00
C TYR A 283 8.44 9.82 19.21
N LEU A 284 8.82 10.76 18.34
CA LEU A 284 10.10 10.77 17.65
C LEU A 284 11.25 10.83 18.68
N GLU A 285 11.17 11.74 19.64
CA GLU A 285 12.15 11.87 20.72
C GLU A 285 12.18 10.62 21.60
N TYR A 286 11.01 10.06 21.93
CA TYR A 286 10.90 8.83 22.70
C TYR A 286 11.58 7.64 22.00
N ALA A 287 11.33 7.47 20.70
CA ALA A 287 11.99 6.44 19.88
C ALA A 287 13.53 6.59 19.89
N ARG A 288 14.04 7.82 19.81
CA ARG A 288 15.48 8.12 19.89
C ARG A 288 16.05 7.85 21.28
N GLN A 289 15.32 8.15 22.35
CA GLN A 289 15.72 7.83 23.73
C GLN A 289 15.83 6.32 23.96
N LEU A 290 14.97 5.52 23.30
CA LEU A 290 15.10 4.06 23.27
C LEU A 290 16.31 3.58 22.45
N GLY A 291 17.04 4.47 21.78
CA GLY A 291 18.21 4.16 20.96
C GLY A 291 17.85 3.55 19.61
N MET A 292 16.75 3.99 18.99
CA MET A 292 16.44 3.72 17.58
C MET A 292 16.75 4.95 16.74
N GLN A 293 17.15 4.74 15.48
CA GLN A 293 17.04 5.78 14.46
C GLN A 293 15.55 6.04 14.22
N ALA A 294 15.15 7.30 14.14
CA ALA A 294 13.74 7.63 13.99
C ALA A 294 13.52 8.89 13.17
N ASN A 295 12.50 8.83 12.30
CA ASN A 295 12.07 9.90 11.41
C ASN A 295 10.54 10.07 11.44
N ILE A 296 10.06 11.22 10.97
CA ILE A 296 8.63 11.46 10.71
C ILE A 296 8.43 11.65 9.21
N GLY A 297 7.60 10.79 8.62
CA GLY A 297 7.41 10.67 7.18
C GLY A 297 8.17 9.49 6.59
N GLY A 298 7.95 9.28 5.29
CA GLY A 298 8.74 8.37 4.46
C GLY A 298 10.00 9.01 3.95
#